data_AF-A0A0F5VIA0-F1
#
_entry.id   AF-A0A0F5VIA0-F1
#
_cell.length_a   1.000
_cell.length_b   1.000
_cell.length_c   1.000
_cell.angle_alpha   90.00
_cell.angle_beta   90.00
_cell.angle_gamma   90.00
#
_symmetry.space_group_name_H-M   'P 1'
#
loop_
_entity.id
_entity.type
_entity.pdbx_description
1 polymer ?
#
loop_
_entity_poly.entity_id
_entity_poly.type
_entity_poly.pdbx_seq_one_letter_code
_entity_poly.pdbx_strand_id
1 'polypeptide(L)'
;MTGKMLDERLGKITFWTLFIGFHGTFLVQHWLGVNGMQRRIPDYLAVEGLTPLNTLSSIFSFVLGASLLPFFYNVWKTAKYGKKVEVDDPWGYGRSLEWAT
;
A
#
# COMPACT_ATOMS: atom_id res chain seq x y z
N MET A 1 -5.06 4.28 21.15
CA MET A 1 -6.49 4.31 20.72
C MET A 1 -7.23 2.98 20.92
N THR A 2 -6.77 1.83 20.41
CA THR A 2 -7.46 0.53 20.60
C THR A 2 -6.87 -0.34 21.73
N GLY A 3 -5.69 0.02 22.24
CA GLY A 3 -4.97 -0.74 23.26
C GLY A 3 -4.46 -2.10 22.77
N LYS A 4 -4.34 -2.32 21.46
CA LYS A 4 -3.90 -3.59 20.85
C LYS A 4 -2.89 -3.33 19.74
N MET A 5 -1.84 -4.14 19.66
CA MET A 5 -0.89 -4.09 18.55
C MET A 5 -1.42 -4.84 17.33
N LEU A 6 -1.19 -4.25 16.15
CA LEU A 6 -1.42 -4.93 14.88
C LEU A 6 -0.44 -6.10 14.71
N ASP A 7 -0.83 -7.07 13.89
CA ASP A 7 0.04 -8.19 13.57
C ASP A 7 1.16 -7.74 12.63
N GLU A 8 2.40 -7.82 13.10
CA GLU A 8 3.61 -7.44 12.35
C GLU A 8 3.81 -8.25 11.07
N ARG A 9 3.39 -9.52 11.03
CA ARG A 9 3.53 -10.34 9.82
C ARG A 9 2.57 -9.85 8.74
N LEU A 10 1.32 -9.56 9.11
CA LEU A 10 0.35 -8.99 8.19
C LEU A 10 0.75 -7.57 7.78
N GLY A 11 1.30 -6.77 8.70
CA GLY A 11 1.85 -5.45 8.40
C GLY A 11 2.96 -5.51 7.33
N LYS A 12 3.89 -6.46 7.46
CA LYS A 12 4.94 -6.68 6.46
C LYS A 12 4.39 -7.14 5.10
N ILE A 13 3.36 -7.99 5.09
CA ILE A 13 2.70 -8.42 3.85
C ILE A 13 2.02 -7.23 3.17
N THR A 14 1.26 -6.43 3.92
CA THR A 14 0.68 -5.18 3.42
C THR A 14 1.76 -4.26 2.86
N PHE A 15 2.84 -4.04 3.61
CA PHE A 15 3.96 -3.19 3.17
C PHE A 15 4.55 -3.66 1.84
N TRP A 16 4.93 -4.93 1.71
CA TRP A 16 5.57 -5.43 0.50
C TRP A 16 4.65 -5.45 -0.71
N THR A 17 3.38 -5.84 -0.53
CA THR A 17 2.39 -5.81 -1.61
C THR A 17 2.09 -4.40 -2.07
N LEU A 18 1.95 -3.45 -1.13
CA LEU A 18 1.74 -2.04 -1.42
C LEU A 18 2.97 -1.41 -2.08
N PHE A 19 4.17 -1.68 -1.57
CA PHE A 19 5.42 -1.16 -2.11
C PHE A 19 5.66 -1.62 -3.55
N ILE A 20 5.51 -2.92 -3.82
CA ILE A 20 5.69 -3.48 -5.16
C ILE A 20 4.58 -3.00 -6.10
N GLY A 21 3.32 -3.00 -5.65
CA GLY A 21 2.19 -2.48 -6.43
C GLY A 21 2.38 -1.01 -6.80
N PHE A 22 2.78 -0.18 -5.84
CA PHE A 22 3.02 1.25 -6.05
C PHE A 22 4.12 1.50 -7.08
N HIS A 23 5.30 0.88 -6.92
CA HIS A 23 6.39 1.07 -7.87
C HIS A 23 6.04 0.50 -9.24
N GLY A 24 5.45 -0.69 -9.30
CA GLY A 24 5.04 -1.30 -10.57
C GLY A 24 4.01 -0.47 -11.33
N THR A 25 3.09 0.21 -10.63
CA THR A 25 2.11 1.12 -11.25
C THR A 25 2.76 2.43 -11.68
N PHE A 26 3.42 3.15 -10.77
CA PHE A 26 3.77 4.55 -10.99
C PHE A 26 5.17 4.77 -11.57
N LEU A 27 6.10 3.82 -11.40
CA LEU A 27 7.44 3.96 -11.98
C LEU A 27 7.35 3.99 -13.50
N VAL A 28 6.56 3.08 -14.08
CA VAL A 28 6.31 2.97 -15.52
C VAL A 28 5.66 4.23 -16.11
N GLN A 29 4.84 4.95 -15.32
CA GLN A 29 4.18 6.18 -15.76
C GLN A 29 5.17 7.31 -16.07
N HIS A 30 6.38 7.30 -15.48
CA HIS A 30 7.42 8.26 -15.83
C HIS A 30 7.87 8.09 -17.29
N TRP A 31 8.10 6.85 -17.72
CA TRP A 31 8.45 6.54 -19.10
C TRP A 31 7.28 6.78 -20.06
N LEU A 32 6.05 6.42 -19.68
CA LEU A 32 4.86 6.73 -20.50
C LEU A 32 4.71 8.24 -20.75
N GLY A 33 4.89 9.06 -19.71
CA GLY A 33 4.82 10.51 -19.83
C GLY A 33 5.88 11.08 -20.76
N VAL A 34 7.13 10.60 -20.65
CA VAL A 34 8.23 11.02 -21.55
C VAL A 34 7.98 10.59 -23.00
N ASN A 35 7.35 9.44 -23.23
CA ASN A 35 6.97 8.95 -24.55
C ASN A 35 5.72 9.63 -25.14
N GLY A 36 5.18 10.66 -24.49
CA GLY A 36 4.13 11.51 -25.05
C GLY A 36 2.71 11.20 -24.57
N MET A 37 2.52 10.28 -23.61
CA MET A 37 1.20 10.04 -23.03
C MET A 37 0.76 11.20 -22.14
N GLN A 38 -0.15 12.03 -22.64
CA GLN A 38 -0.72 13.13 -21.87
C GLN A 38 -1.68 12.63 -20.78
N ARG A 39 -1.80 13.38 -19.69
CA ARG A 39 -2.76 13.05 -18.62
C ARG A 39 -4.21 13.24 -19.07
N ARG A 40 -5.12 12.46 -18.49
CA ARG A 40 -6.59 12.54 -18.70
C ARG A 40 -7.04 12.18 -20.12
N ILE A 41 -6.29 11.34 -20.82
CA ILE A 41 -6.65 10.80 -22.12
C ILE A 41 -7.36 9.46 -21.94
N PRO A 42 -8.58 9.26 -22.48
CA PRO A 42 -9.34 8.03 -22.31
C PRO A 42 -8.91 6.90 -23.26
N ASP A 43 -8.36 7.22 -24.42
CA ASP A 43 -7.95 6.29 -25.47
C ASP A 43 -6.66 6.72 -26.19
N TYR A 44 -5.88 5.76 -26.67
CA TYR A 44 -4.63 6.00 -27.40
C TYR A 44 -4.52 5.01 -28.57
N LEU A 45 -3.79 5.38 -29.62
CA LEU A 45 -3.65 4.54 -30.80
C LEU A 45 -2.66 3.39 -30.54
N ALA A 46 -3.00 2.18 -30.99
CA ALA A 46 -2.13 1.01 -30.82
C ALA A 46 -0.74 1.18 -31.49
N VAL A 47 -0.64 2.04 -32.51
CA VAL A 47 0.61 2.36 -33.22
C VAL A 47 1.62 3.12 -32.36
N GLU A 48 1.18 3.76 -31.27
CA GLU A 48 2.01 4.58 -30.39
C GLU A 48 2.92 3.74 -29.46
N GLY A 49 2.74 2.41 -29.41
CA GLY A 49 3.60 1.52 -28.63
C GLY A 49 3.46 1.67 -27.10
N LEU A 50 2.47 2.41 -26.62
CA LEU A 50 2.23 2.67 -25.19
C LEU A 50 1.51 1.51 -24.46
N THR A 51 0.93 0.57 -25.22
CA THR A 51 0.13 -0.55 -24.69
C THR A 51 0.86 -1.42 -23.68
N PRO A 52 2.12 -1.85 -23.89
CA PRO A 52 2.81 -2.73 -22.95
C PRO A 52 3.00 -2.09 -21.57
N LEU A 53 3.39 -0.81 -21.54
CA LEU A 53 3.62 -0.06 -20.30
C LEU A 53 2.30 0.22 -19.57
N ASN A 54 1.23 0.54 -20.29
CA ASN A 54 -0.11 0.72 -19.70
C ASN A 54 -0.67 -0.59 -19.14
N THR A 55 -0.50 -1.71 -19.84
CA THR A 55 -0.92 -3.03 -19.37
C THR A 55 -0.15 -3.41 -18.10
N LEU A 56 1.16 -3.20 -18.07
CA LEU A 56 1.98 -3.46 -16.89
C LEU A 56 1.52 -2.61 -15.69
N SER A 57 1.32 -1.31 -15.91
CA SER A 57 0.80 -0.40 -14.90
C SER A 57 -0.57 -0.84 -14.35
N SER A 58 -1.42 -1.39 -15.22
CA SER A 58 -2.76 -1.89 -14.87
C SER A 58 -2.70 -3.16 -14.03
N ILE A 59 -1.81 -4.11 -14.37
CA ILE A 59 -1.60 -5.32 -13.57
C ILE A 59 -1.17 -4.94 -12.15
N PHE A 60 -0.21 -4.03 -12.02
CA PHE A 60 0.24 -3.59 -10.71
C PHE A 60 -0.78 -2.72 -9.97
N SER A 61 -1.68 -2.01 -10.66
CA SER A 61 -2.73 -1.24 -9.98
C SER A 61 -3.76 -2.17 -9.31
N PHE A 62 -4.04 -3.34 -9.90
CA PHE A 62 -4.80 -4.38 -9.23
C PHE A 62 -4.05 -4.95 -8.02
N VAL A 63 -2.74 -5.16 -8.11
CA VAL A 63 -1.91 -5.59 -6.95
C VAL A 63 -1.94 -4.54 -5.85
N LEU A 64 -1.83 -3.26 -6.21
CA LEU A 64 -1.91 -2.15 -5.27
C LEU A 64 -3.28 -2.09 -4.59
N GLY A 65 -4.38 -2.26 -5.33
CA GLY A 65 -5.72 -2.37 -4.74
C GLY A 65 -5.86 -3.57 -3.81
N ALA A 66 -5.34 -4.73 -4.21
CA ALA A 66 -5.35 -5.96 -3.41
C ALA A 66 -4.50 -5.85 -2.14
N SER A 67 -3.48 -4.97 -2.09
CA SER A 67 -2.65 -4.74 -0.89
C SER A 67 -3.46 -4.21 0.31
N LEU A 68 -4.65 -3.66 0.09
CA LEU A 68 -5.55 -3.22 1.15
C LEU A 68 -6.27 -4.39 1.85
N LEU A 69 -6.41 -5.54 1.19
CA LEU A 69 -7.05 -6.72 1.78
C LEU A 69 -6.32 -7.23 3.03
N PRO A 70 -4.99 -7.49 3.02
CA PRO A 70 -4.28 -7.88 4.22
C PRO A 70 -4.30 -6.79 5.31
N PHE A 71 -4.39 -5.51 4.92
CA PHE A 71 -4.52 -4.40 5.88
C PHE A 71 -5.85 -4.45 6.62
N PHE A 72 -6.98 -4.50 5.89
CA PHE A 72 -8.31 -4.59 6.51
C PHE A 72 -8.46 -5.86 7.33
N TYR A 73 -7.90 -6.98 6.84
CA TYR A 73 -7.87 -8.21 7.60
C TYR A 73 -7.07 -8.07 8.91
N ASN A 74 -5.91 -7.40 8.89
CA ASN A 74 -5.12 -7.14 10.08
C ASN A 74 -5.90 -6.31 11.11
N VAL A 75 -6.54 -5.22 10.67
CA VAL A 75 -7.37 -4.36 11.52
C VAL A 75 -8.51 -5.16 12.16
N TRP A 76 -9.26 -5.92 11.35
CA TRP A 76 -10.37 -6.75 11.84
C TRP A 76 -9.90 -7.84 12.81
N LYS A 77 -8.83 -8.58 12.46
CA LYS A 77 -8.24 -9.64 13.28
C LYS A 77 -7.77 -9.09 14.63
N THR A 78 -7.06 -7.97 14.63
CA THR A 78 -6.57 -7.35 15.85
C THR A 78 -7.71 -6.77 16.69
N ALA A 79 -8.71 -6.15 16.06
CA ALA A 79 -9.88 -5.65 16.78
C ALA A 79 -10.60 -6.78 17.53
N LYS A 80 -10.83 -7.92 16.87
CA LYS A 80 -11.58 -9.05 17.44
C LYS A 80 -10.75 -9.94 18.36
N TYR A 81 -9.51 -10.26 17.99
CA TYR A 81 -8.69 -11.30 18.64
C TYR A 81 -7.34 -10.79 19.19
N GLY A 82 -6.97 -9.54 18.92
CA GLY A 82 -5.69 -8.98 19.37
C GLY A 82 -5.61 -8.91 20.90
N LYS A 83 -4.42 -9.20 21.43
CA LYS A 83 -4.09 -9.06 22.85
C LYS A 83 -4.02 -7.59 23.22
N LYS A 84 -4.51 -7.27 24.42
CA LYS A 84 -4.37 -5.92 24.98
C LYS A 84 -2.90 -5.69 25.35
N VAL A 85 -2.46 -4.46 25.11
CA VAL A 85 -1.20 -3.92 25.59
C VAL A 85 -1.45 -3.42 27.00
N GLU A 86 -0.60 -3.83 27.95
CA GLU A 86 -0.70 -3.46 29.37
C GLU A 86 0.35 -2.43 29.79
N VAL A 87 1.11 -1.90 28.82
CA VAL A 87 2.14 -0.87 29.00
C VAL A 87 1.74 0.39 28.27
N ASP A 88 2.11 1.55 28.81
CA ASP A 88 1.82 2.87 28.21
C ASP A 88 2.54 3.03 26.86
N ASP A 89 3.77 2.52 26.75
CA ASP A 89 4.56 2.51 25.52
C ASP A 89 4.79 1.09 24.95
N PRO A 90 3.97 0.62 24.00
CA PRO A 90 4.18 -0.65 23.31
C PRO A 90 5.43 -0.70 22.41
N TRP A 91 6.01 0.45 22.04
CA TRP A 91 7.13 0.55 21.09
C TRP A 91 8.47 0.85 21.79
N GLY A 92 8.44 1.15 23.09
CA GLY A 92 9.55 1.18 24.03
C GLY A 92 10.42 2.45 24.07
N TYR A 93 10.40 3.27 23.02
CA TYR A 93 11.21 4.49 22.92
C TYR A 93 10.40 5.73 22.52
N GLY A 94 9.13 5.77 22.91
CA GLY A 94 8.24 6.93 22.74
C GLY A 94 8.83 8.19 23.39
N ARG A 95 8.73 9.33 22.70
CA ARG A 95 9.35 10.60 23.14
C ARG A 95 8.36 11.72 23.40
N SER A 96 7.19 11.64 22.79
CA SER A 96 6.05 12.55 22.96
C SER A 96 5.22 12.18 24.19
N LEU A 97 4.44 13.13 24.71
CA LEU A 97 3.53 12.92 25.86
C LEU A 97 2.42 11.89 25.60
N GLU A 98 2.20 11.50 24.34
CA GLU A 98 1.20 10.50 23.96
C GLU A 98 1.52 9.07 24.46
N TRP A 99 2.75 8.84 24.93
CA TRP A 99 3.24 7.55 25.44
C TRP A 99 3.34 7.48 26.96
N ALA A 100 2.89 8.52 27.67
CA ALA A 100 2.94 8.62 29.13
C ALA A 100 1.58 8.27 29.80
N THR A 101 0.61 7.78 29.04
CA THR A 101 -0.79 7.54 29.47
C THR A 101 -1.38 6.31 28.82
#